data_AF-A0A2H9Q016-F1
#
_entry.id   AF-A0A2H9Q016-F1
#
_cell.length_a   1.000
_cell.length_b   1.000
_cell.length_c   1.000
_cell.angle_alpha   90.00
_cell.angle_beta   90.00
_cell.angle_gamma   90.00
#
_symmetry.space_group_name_H-M   'P 1'
#
loop_
_entity.id
_entity.type
_entity.pdbx_description
1 polymer ?
#
loop_
_entity_poly.entity_id
_entity_poly.type
_entity_poly.pdbx_seq_one_letter_code
_entity_poly.pdbx_strand_id
1 'polypeptide(L)'
;MVEKKQKIEEKKTEVKEDKKINLVASIKGLNLVVSTKYAVDICNLIRYKEPEIMIKYLEEVLKKKKAIPMKGEYPHRKGMMSGRYPEKASKQFITLLKNLIANASFKGMDTHNLYISEAFANKGERFHRRGRSGMGKKAKRTHVIIKAMEKGKK
;
A
#
# COMPACT_ATOMS: atom_id res chain seq x y z
N MET A 1 -31.00 -26.36 34.00
CA MET A 1 -30.78 -24.91 33.70
C MET A 1 -29.34 -24.61 33.31
N VAL A 2 -28.35 -25.33 33.86
CA VAL A 2 -26.92 -25.18 33.56
C VAL A 2 -26.58 -25.55 32.10
N GLU A 3 -27.13 -26.65 31.58
CA GLU A 3 -26.90 -27.09 30.19
C GLU A 3 -27.50 -26.15 29.13
N LYS A 4 -28.62 -25.48 29.45
CA LYS A 4 -29.20 -24.44 28.56
C LYS A 4 -28.34 -23.18 28.57
N LYS A 5 -27.72 -22.82 29.69
CA LYS A 5 -26.76 -21.71 29.77
C LYS A 5 -25.47 -22.03 28.99
N GLN A 6 -24.94 -23.24 29.12
CA GLN A 6 -23.76 -23.69 28.37
C GLN A 6 -24.02 -23.71 26.86
N LYS A 7 -25.16 -24.24 26.40
CA LYS A 7 -25.56 -24.17 24.97
C LYS A 7 -25.80 -22.74 24.45
N ILE A 8 -26.21 -21.81 25.32
CA ILE A 8 -26.38 -20.39 24.96
C ILE A 8 -25.02 -19.69 24.91
N GLU A 9 -24.07 -20.06 25.77
CA GLU A 9 -22.69 -19.55 25.76
C GLU A 9 -21.91 -20.09 24.55
N GLU A 10 -22.03 -21.37 24.24
CA GLU A 10 -21.45 -22.02 23.04
C GLU A 10 -22.03 -21.40 21.75
N LYS A 11 -23.35 -21.20 21.68
CA LYS A 11 -23.96 -20.45 20.56
C LYS A 11 -23.54 -18.99 20.50
N LYS A 12 -23.23 -18.35 21.62
CA LYS A 12 -22.71 -16.97 21.63
C LYS A 12 -21.24 -16.89 21.21
N THR A 13 -20.45 -17.94 21.43
CA THR A 13 -19.08 -18.06 20.89
C THR A 13 -19.09 -18.36 19.40
N GLU A 14 -19.96 -19.26 18.91
CA GLU A 14 -20.13 -19.54 17.47
C GLU A 14 -20.66 -18.31 16.70
N VAL A 15 -21.66 -17.61 17.23
CA VAL A 15 -22.20 -16.37 16.61
C VAL A 15 -21.19 -15.21 16.64
N LYS A 16 -20.16 -15.27 17.49
CA LYS A 16 -19.04 -14.31 17.47
C LYS A 16 -17.99 -14.66 16.42
N GLU A 17 -17.80 -15.95 16.10
CA GLU A 17 -16.89 -16.41 15.04
C GLU A 17 -17.47 -16.16 13.64
N ASP A 18 -18.80 -16.20 13.49
CA ASP A 18 -19.47 -16.07 12.19
C ASP A 18 -19.74 -14.65 11.71
N LYS A 19 -19.43 -13.62 12.52
CA LYS A 19 -19.34 -12.26 11.99
C LYS A 19 -17.97 -12.08 11.31
N LYS A 20 -17.82 -12.64 10.11
CA LYS A 20 -16.85 -12.19 9.09
C LYS A 20 -17.16 -10.74 8.72
N ILE A 21 -16.91 -9.81 9.64
CA ILE A 21 -16.76 -8.41 9.33
C ILE A 21 -15.51 -8.39 8.46
N ASN A 22 -15.63 -7.94 7.21
CA ASN A 22 -14.48 -7.78 6.31
C ASN A 22 -13.45 -6.89 7.00
N LEU A 23 -12.48 -7.50 7.66
CA LEU A 23 -11.49 -6.80 8.46
C LEU A 23 -10.45 -6.24 7.50
N VAL A 24 -10.41 -4.91 7.41
CA VAL A 24 -9.55 -4.21 6.46
C VAL A 24 -8.53 -3.37 7.22
N ALA A 25 -7.24 -3.63 7.03
CA ALA A 25 -6.21 -2.67 7.38
C ALA A 25 -6.15 -1.60 6.29
N SER A 26 -6.04 -0.33 6.69
CA SER A 26 -5.82 0.74 5.74
C SER A 26 -4.77 1.71 6.25
N ILE A 27 -4.08 2.33 5.30
CA ILE A 27 -3.14 3.41 5.54
C ILE A 27 -3.38 4.51 4.50
N LYS A 28 -3.28 5.76 4.93
CA LYS A 28 -3.38 6.93 4.07
C LYS A 28 -2.13 7.78 4.25
N GLY A 29 -1.39 8.01 3.18
CA GLY A 29 -0.34 9.00 3.12
C GLY A 29 -0.89 10.29 2.50
N LEU A 30 -0.96 11.37 3.27
CA LEU A 30 -1.47 12.66 2.79
C LEU A 30 -0.33 13.58 2.36
N ASN A 31 -0.52 14.30 1.25
CA ASN A 31 0.41 15.33 0.76
C ASN A 31 1.88 14.88 0.68
N LEU A 32 2.09 13.65 0.24
CA LEU A 32 3.40 13.05 0.07
C LEU A 32 4.21 13.79 -1.00
N VAL A 33 5.49 14.04 -0.73
CA VAL A 33 6.45 14.73 -1.63
C VAL A 33 6.94 13.82 -2.76
N VAL A 34 6.00 13.23 -3.49
CA VAL A 34 6.26 12.30 -4.61
C VAL A 34 5.49 12.73 -5.86
N SER A 35 6.01 12.31 -7.01
CA SER A 35 5.32 12.49 -8.28
C SER A 35 4.16 11.51 -8.39
N THR A 36 2.97 12.00 -8.76
CA THR A 36 1.77 11.17 -8.93
C THR A 36 2.00 10.04 -9.94
N LYS A 37 2.67 10.32 -11.07
CA LYS A 37 2.97 9.29 -12.09
C LYS A 37 3.74 8.10 -11.51
N TYR A 38 4.77 8.39 -10.71
CA TYR A 38 5.59 7.34 -10.09
C TYR A 38 4.80 6.58 -9.02
N ALA A 39 3.98 7.28 -8.24
CA ALA A 39 3.13 6.65 -7.23
C ALA A 39 2.09 5.72 -7.87
N VAL A 40 1.50 6.09 -9.01
CA VAL A 40 0.53 5.24 -9.74
C VAL A 40 1.18 3.95 -10.23
N ASP A 41 2.36 4.03 -10.85
CA ASP A 41 3.08 2.84 -11.32
C ASP A 41 3.47 1.91 -10.14
N ILE A 42 3.88 2.49 -9.00
CA ILE A 42 4.15 1.71 -7.78
C ILE A 42 2.87 1.07 -7.23
N CYS A 43 1.76 1.81 -7.16
CA CYS A 43 0.47 1.27 -6.70
C CYS A 43 0.01 0.09 -7.57
N ASN A 44 0.14 0.20 -8.89
CA ASN A 44 -0.17 -0.88 -9.81
C ASN A 44 0.73 -2.11 -9.58
N LEU A 45 2.00 -1.88 -9.26
CA LEU A 45 2.95 -2.97 -8.99
C LEU A 45 2.67 -3.71 -7.68
N ILE A 46 2.28 -3.00 -6.61
CA ILE A 46 2.05 -3.57 -5.27
C ILE A 46 0.67 -4.23 -5.13
N ARG A 47 -0.30 -3.86 -5.97
CA ARG A 47 -1.67 -4.36 -5.89
C ARG A 47 -1.68 -5.89 -6.03
N TYR A 48 -2.48 -6.56 -5.21
CA TYR A 48 -2.63 -8.02 -5.13
C TYR A 48 -1.39 -8.80 -4.69
N LYS A 49 -0.39 -8.12 -4.12
CA LYS A 49 0.81 -8.75 -3.58
C LYS A 49 0.86 -8.67 -2.06
N GLU A 50 1.71 -9.49 -1.49
CA GLU A 50 2.00 -9.48 -0.06
C GLU A 50 2.88 -8.27 0.29
N PRO A 51 2.58 -7.54 1.38
CA PRO A 51 3.29 -6.32 1.72
C PRO A 51 4.76 -6.58 2.09
N GLU A 52 5.07 -7.70 2.74
CA GLU A 52 6.45 -8.06 3.11
C GLU A 52 7.35 -8.29 1.89
N ILE A 53 6.86 -9.03 0.90
CA ILE A 53 7.56 -9.25 -0.37
C ILE A 53 7.79 -7.92 -1.07
N MET A 54 6.80 -7.03 -1.08
CA MET A 54 6.91 -5.73 -1.72
C MET A 54 7.87 -4.77 -1.00
N ILE A 55 8.01 -4.84 0.33
CA ILE A 55 9.05 -4.09 1.05
C ILE A 55 10.44 -4.51 0.54
N LYS A 56 10.72 -5.82 0.49
CA LYS A 56 11.99 -6.35 -0.02
C LYS A 56 12.23 -5.93 -1.48
N TYR A 57 11.20 -6.02 -2.31
CA TYR A 57 11.28 -5.58 -3.71
C TYR A 57 11.64 -4.09 -3.83
N LEU A 58 10.98 -3.22 -3.05
CA LEU A 58 11.25 -1.78 -3.08
C LEU A 58 12.64 -1.43 -2.54
N GLU A 59 13.18 -2.20 -1.59
CA GLU A 59 14.57 -2.07 -1.14
C GLU A 59 15.57 -2.44 -2.24
N GLU A 60 15.29 -3.46 -3.05
CA GLU A 60 16.09 -3.80 -4.23
C GLU A 60 16.01 -2.72 -5.33
N VAL A 61 14.87 -2.04 -5.46
CA VAL A 61 14.71 -0.86 -6.34
C VAL A 61 15.61 0.28 -5.86
N LEU A 62 15.73 0.51 -4.55
CA LEU A 62 16.65 1.51 -3.99
C LEU A 62 18.12 1.16 -4.29
N LYS A 63 18.45 -0.13 -4.30
CA LYS A 63 19.77 -0.65 -4.72
C LYS A 63 19.94 -0.70 -6.25
N LYS A 64 18.96 -0.21 -7.03
CA LYS A 64 18.93 -0.22 -8.51
C LYS A 64 19.07 -1.61 -9.13
N LYS A 65 18.71 -2.66 -8.40
CA LYS A 65 18.77 -4.06 -8.87
C LYS A 65 17.53 -4.46 -9.65
N LYS A 66 16.35 -4.05 -9.19
CA LYS A 66 15.06 -4.30 -9.85
C LYS A 66 14.42 -3.00 -10.28
N ALA A 67 14.03 -2.91 -11.56
CA ALA A 67 13.36 -1.72 -12.09
C ALA A 67 11.85 -1.86 -11.92
N ILE A 68 11.18 -0.73 -11.68
CA ILE A 68 9.72 -0.67 -11.64
C ILE A 68 9.23 -0.49 -13.07
N PRO A 69 8.29 -1.33 -13.55
CA PRO A 69 7.68 -1.15 -14.85
C PRO A 69 6.87 0.14 -14.84
N MET A 70 7.14 1.04 -15.79
CA MET A 70 6.49 2.35 -15.84
C MET A 70 5.85 2.58 -17.20
N LYS A 71 4.62 3.10 -17.23
CA LYS A 71 3.93 3.39 -18.48
C LYS A 71 4.34 4.76 -19.06
N GLY A 72 4.58 4.78 -20.38
CA GLY A 72 4.94 5.97 -21.16
C GLY A 72 6.42 5.98 -21.57
N GLU A 73 6.91 7.17 -21.94
CA GLU A 73 8.25 7.40 -22.49
C GLU A 73 9.35 7.24 -21.43
N TYR A 74 9.71 5.99 -21.12
CA TYR A 74 10.85 5.67 -20.28
C TYR A 74 11.81 4.74 -21.02
N PRO A 75 13.12 4.78 -20.68
CA PRO A 75 14.09 3.86 -21.25
C PRO A 75 13.71 2.40 -21.00
N HIS A 76 14.00 1.55 -21.98
CA HIS A 76 13.87 0.11 -21.86
C HIS A 76 14.82 -0.43 -20.79
N ARG A 77 14.42 -1.54 -20.15
CA ARG A 77 15.24 -2.21 -19.12
C ARG A 77 15.27 -3.70 -19.39
N LYS A 78 16.27 -4.39 -18.83
CA LYS A 78 16.41 -5.84 -19.02
C LYS A 78 15.13 -6.55 -18.57
N GLY A 79 14.48 -7.27 -19.48
CA GLY A 79 13.24 -8.00 -19.23
C GLY A 79 11.96 -7.15 -19.20
N MET A 80 12.00 -5.86 -19.55
CA MET A 80 10.81 -5.02 -19.61
C MET A 80 10.91 -3.89 -20.66
N MET A 81 9.79 -3.61 -21.31
CA MET A 81 9.70 -2.54 -22.33
C MET A 81 10.03 -1.16 -21.76
N SER A 82 9.60 -0.81 -20.55
CA SER A 82 9.85 0.53 -19.99
C SER A 82 9.94 0.49 -18.47
N GLY A 83 11.00 1.08 -17.91
CA GLY A 83 11.18 1.06 -16.45
C GLY A 83 12.20 2.05 -15.88
N ARG A 84 12.01 2.39 -14.60
CA ARG A 84 12.89 3.30 -13.84
C ARG A 84 13.01 2.89 -12.38
N TYR A 85 13.92 3.54 -11.67
CA TYR A 85 14.16 3.38 -10.23
C TYR A 85 13.74 4.66 -9.47
N PRO A 86 12.48 4.80 -9.06
CA PRO A 86 11.98 6.00 -8.40
C PRO A 86 12.36 6.05 -6.91
N GLU A 87 13.62 6.36 -6.59
CA GLU A 87 14.18 6.29 -5.23
C GLU A 87 13.34 7.00 -4.16
N LYS A 88 12.94 8.26 -4.41
CA LYS A 88 12.14 9.05 -3.44
C LYS A 88 10.78 8.44 -3.17
N ALA A 89 10.13 7.89 -4.20
CA ALA A 89 8.82 7.27 -4.05
C ALA A 89 8.94 5.93 -3.33
N SER A 90 9.89 5.08 -3.73
CA SER A 90 10.13 3.79 -3.08
C SER A 90 10.38 3.93 -1.58
N LYS A 91 11.17 4.92 -1.13
CA LYS A 91 11.39 5.18 0.31
C LYS A 91 10.08 5.43 1.06
N GLN A 92 9.21 6.29 0.52
CA GLN A 92 7.93 6.60 1.16
C GLN A 92 6.96 5.42 1.17
N PHE A 93 6.92 4.65 0.08
CA PHE A 93 6.08 3.45 0.01
C PHE A 93 6.55 2.35 0.99
N ILE A 94 7.86 2.18 1.21
CA ILE A 94 8.37 1.26 2.23
C ILE A 94 7.84 1.65 3.61
N THR A 95 7.90 2.93 3.98
CA THR A 95 7.35 3.42 5.26
C THR A 95 5.85 3.16 5.36
N LEU A 96 5.07 3.43 4.30
CA LEU A 96 3.63 3.17 4.29
C LEU A 96 3.30 1.68 4.45
N LEU A 97 4.04 0.79 3.80
CA LEU A 97 3.82 -0.65 3.90
C LEU A 97 4.18 -1.20 5.28
N LYS A 98 5.25 -0.71 5.90
CA LYS A 98 5.59 -1.06 7.30
C LYS A 98 4.48 -0.62 8.26
N ASN A 99 3.96 0.58 8.09
CA ASN A 99 2.82 1.07 8.87
C ASN A 99 1.55 0.27 8.60
N LEU A 100 1.33 -0.19 7.37
CA LEU A 100 0.20 -1.04 7.02
C LEU A 100 0.24 -2.39 7.75
N ILE A 101 1.43 -3.01 7.84
CA ILE A 101 1.65 -4.25 8.60
C ILE A 101 1.41 -4.01 10.09
N ALA A 102 1.94 -2.91 10.64
CA ALA A 102 1.71 -2.55 12.05
C ALA A 102 0.21 -2.33 12.34
N ASN A 103 -0.51 -1.64 11.45
CA ASN A 103 -1.96 -1.47 11.56
C ASN A 103 -2.72 -2.80 11.43
N ALA A 104 -2.22 -3.74 10.62
CA ALA A 104 -2.82 -5.05 10.46
C ALA A 104 -2.67 -5.89 11.74
N SER A 105 -1.46 -5.93 12.28
CA SER A 105 -1.17 -6.60 13.56
C SER A 105 -1.99 -6.00 14.70
N PHE A 106 -2.11 -4.67 14.77
CA PHE A 106 -2.95 -4.00 15.77
C PHE A 106 -4.44 -4.38 15.68
N LYS A 107 -4.94 -4.66 14.48
CA LYS A 107 -6.32 -5.13 14.27
C LYS A 107 -6.50 -6.62 14.53
N GLY A 108 -5.44 -7.35 14.88
CA GLY A 108 -5.46 -8.79 15.07
C GLY A 108 -5.51 -9.59 13.78
N MET A 109 -5.09 -9.02 12.64
CA MET A 109 -4.96 -9.77 11.39
C MET A 109 -3.64 -10.56 11.35
N ASP A 110 -3.69 -11.72 10.70
CA ASP A 110 -2.51 -12.53 10.41
C ASP A 110 -1.62 -11.84 9.38
N THR A 111 -0.43 -11.44 9.81
CA THR A 111 0.56 -10.75 8.98
C THR A 111 1.09 -11.61 7.84
N HIS A 112 1.10 -12.94 8.01
CA HIS A 112 1.62 -13.86 6.99
C HIS A 112 0.64 -14.09 5.85
N ASN A 113 -0.66 -13.99 6.12
CA ASN A 113 -1.71 -14.20 5.12
C ASN A 113 -2.29 -12.89 4.57
N LEU A 114 -1.56 -11.78 4.70
CA LEU A 114 -2.00 -10.45 4.30
C LEU A 114 -1.69 -10.16 2.83
N TYR A 115 -2.67 -9.65 2.08
CA TYR A 115 -2.44 -9.14 0.73
C TYR A 115 -3.02 -7.73 0.55
N ILE A 116 -2.42 -6.98 -0.37
CA ILE A 116 -2.89 -5.63 -0.71
C ILE A 116 -4.09 -5.76 -1.66
N SER A 117 -5.29 -5.44 -1.17
CA SER A 117 -6.52 -5.49 -1.96
C SER A 117 -6.64 -4.28 -2.88
N GLU A 118 -6.42 -3.08 -2.33
CA GLU A 118 -6.56 -1.82 -3.02
C GLU A 118 -5.32 -0.94 -2.82
N ALA A 119 -4.83 -0.32 -3.88
CA ALA A 119 -3.77 0.66 -3.83
C ALA A 119 -4.02 1.75 -4.88
N PHE A 120 -4.18 2.99 -4.43
CA PHE A 120 -4.48 4.13 -5.30
C PHE A 120 -3.64 5.34 -4.94
N ALA A 121 -3.27 6.12 -5.94
CA ALA A 121 -2.51 7.36 -5.79
C ALA A 121 -3.24 8.51 -6.49
N ASN A 122 -3.67 9.50 -5.71
CA ASN A 122 -4.38 10.67 -6.18
C ASN A 122 -3.49 11.91 -6.14
N LYS A 123 -3.75 12.86 -7.04
CA LYS A 123 -3.04 14.14 -7.04
C LYS A 123 -3.38 14.93 -5.78
N GLY A 124 -2.36 15.36 -5.06
CA GLY A 124 -2.53 16.23 -3.90
C GLY A 124 -2.42 17.71 -4.25
N GLU A 125 -2.54 18.55 -3.24
CA GLU A 125 -2.50 20.00 -3.39
C GLU A 125 -1.13 20.47 -3.88
N ARG A 126 -1.10 21.29 -4.93
CA ARG A 126 0.14 21.73 -5.56
C ARG A 126 0.30 23.23 -5.46
N PHE A 127 1.04 23.68 -4.44
CA PHE A 127 1.44 25.08 -4.34
C PHE A 127 2.53 25.42 -5.35
N HIS A 128 2.55 26.69 -5.76
CA HIS A 128 3.62 27.23 -6.59
C HIS A 128 4.85 27.51 -5.73
N ARG A 129 6.02 27.06 -6.19
CA ARG A 129 7.29 27.48 -5.59
C ARG A 129 7.61 28.89 -6.07
N ARG A 130 8.34 29.69 -5.30
CA ARG A 130 8.91 30.95 -5.81
C ARG A 130 9.91 30.64 -6.92
N GLY A 131 9.81 31.35 -8.03
CA GLY A 131 10.77 31.30 -9.13
C GLY A 131 11.49 32.64 -9.30
N ARG A 132 12.58 32.65 -10.07
CA ARG A 132 13.38 33.86 -10.33
C ARG A 132 12.60 34.95 -11.07
N SER A 133 11.65 34.59 -11.92
CA SER A 133 10.91 35.51 -12.79
C SER A 133 9.39 35.49 -12.53
N GLY A 134 8.95 35.11 -11.33
CA GLY A 134 7.53 35.05 -10.95
C GLY A 134 7.11 33.75 -10.27
N MET A 135 5.88 33.29 -10.51
CA MET A 135 5.38 32.00 -9.98
C MET A 135 6.17 30.84 -10.60
N GLY A 136 6.94 30.15 -9.78
CA GLY A 136 7.73 29.00 -10.17
C GLY A 136 6.91 27.72 -10.35
N LYS A 137 7.62 26.60 -10.58
CA LYS A 137 7.01 25.30 -10.85
C LYS A 137 6.13 24.84 -9.67
N LYS A 138 4.97 24.26 -9.99
CA LYS A 138 4.09 23.62 -9.01
C LYS A 138 4.80 22.46 -8.32
N ALA A 139 4.83 22.47 -6.99
CA ALA A 139 5.34 21.37 -6.20
C ALA A 139 4.50 20.10 -6.47
N LYS A 140 5.15 18.95 -6.58
CA LYS A 140 4.44 17.67 -6.69
C LYS A 140 4.05 17.19 -5.30
N ARG A 141 2.75 16.95 -5.12
CA ARG A 141 2.14 16.31 -3.96
C ARG A 141 1.17 15.24 -4.41
N THR A 142 1.11 14.17 -3.63
CA THR A 142 0.28 12.99 -3.93
C THR A 142 -0.35 12.48 -2.63
N HIS A 143 -1.61 12.08 -2.68
CA HIS A 143 -2.25 11.29 -1.63
C HIS A 143 -2.20 9.82 -2.04
N VAL A 144 -1.83 8.93 -1.12
CA VAL A 144 -1.76 7.49 -1.37
C VAL A 144 -2.67 6.79 -0.37
N ILE A 145 -3.49 5.87 -0.86
CA ILE A 145 -4.35 5.02 -0.03
C ILE A 145 -4.00 3.58 -0.35
N ILE A 146 -3.69 2.80 0.68
CA ILE A 146 -3.42 1.36 0.56
C ILE A 146 -4.33 0.66 1.57
N LYS A 147 -5.02 -0.38 1.11
CA LYS A 147 -5.81 -1.27 1.94
C LYS A 147 -5.30 -2.70 1.80
N ALA A 148 -5.32 -3.43 2.91
CA ALA A 148 -4.97 -4.83 2.96
C ALA A 148 -6.09 -5.64 3.61
N MET A 149 -6.22 -6.88 3.16
CA MET A 149 -7.18 -7.88 3.60
C MET A 149 -6.45 -9.21 3.78
N GLU A 150 -7.00 -10.08 4.60
CA GLU A 150 -6.51 -11.45 4.74
C GLU A 150 -6.95 -12.29 3.55
N LYS A 151 -6.06 -13.15 3.05
CA LYS A 151 -6.43 -14.19 2.10
C LYS A 151 -7.37 -15.15 2.82
N GLY A 152 -8.59 -15.30 2.30
CA GLY A 152 -9.47 -16.37 2.77
C GLY A 152 -8.79 -17.72 2.57
N LYS A 153 -8.83 -18.59 3.59
CA LYS A 153 -8.45 -20.00 3.43
C LYS A 153 -9.35 -20.59 2.33
N LYS A 154 -8.74 -21.11 1.26
CA LYS A 154 -9.44 -21.92 0.27
C LYS A 154 -9.69 -23.32 0.82
#